data_AF-A0A7G1KQ47-F1
#
_entry.id   AF-A0A7G1KQ47-F1
#
_cell.length_a   1.000
_cell.length_b   1.000
_cell.length_c   1.000
_cell.angle_alpha   90.00
_cell.angle_beta   90.00
_cell.angle_gamma   90.00
#
_symmetry.space_group_name_H-M   'P 1'
#
loop_
_entity.id
_entity.type
_entity.pdbx_description
1 polymer ?
#
loop_
_entity_poly.entity_id
_entity_poly.type
_entity_poly.pdbx_seq_one_letter_code
_entity_poly.pdbx_strand_id
1 'polypeptide(L)'
;MTTTNSGGYSVDLEHLNDVTTRLGGLVGFIADSLAGLDSRIAAAHQSWSGQAADAHATAHREWSQAATEAREGIDTMRAAAATAHTAYTDALTTNLGILGR
;
A
#
# COMPACT_ATOMS: atom_id res chain seq x y z
N MET A 1 -33.66 7.44 33.99
CA MET A 1 -33.79 6.73 32.70
C MET A 1 -32.52 6.98 31.91
N THR A 2 -31.49 6.19 32.14
CA THR A 2 -30.19 6.29 31.47
C THR A 2 -30.13 5.20 30.42
N THR A 3 -30.46 5.56 29.18
CA THR A 3 -30.25 4.66 28.04
C THR A 3 -28.78 4.74 27.68
N THR A 4 -28.00 3.74 28.09
CA THR A 4 -26.60 3.61 27.71
C THR A 4 -26.54 3.36 26.21
N ASN A 5 -25.98 4.30 25.46
CA ASN A 5 -25.73 4.17 24.03
C ASN A 5 -24.59 3.16 23.82
N SER A 6 -24.93 1.88 23.75
CA SER A 6 -24.01 0.82 23.31
C SER A 6 -23.85 0.87 21.79
N GLY A 7 -23.35 2.01 21.27
CA GLY A 7 -22.92 2.13 19.89
C GLY A 7 -21.63 1.35 19.70
N GLY A 8 -21.74 0.02 19.59
CA GLY A 8 -20.61 -0.85 19.31
C GLY A 8 -19.93 -0.42 18.02
N TYR A 9 -18.65 -0.10 18.10
CA TYR A 9 -17.83 0.21 16.93
C TYR A 9 -17.68 -1.08 16.12
N SER A 10 -18.54 -1.29 15.12
CA SER A 10 -18.43 -2.42 14.19
C SER A 10 -17.46 -2.01 13.09
N VAL A 11 -16.25 -2.56 13.14
CA VAL A 11 -15.33 -2.48 12.01
C VAL A 11 -15.85 -3.38 10.91
N ASP A 12 -16.08 -2.82 9.72
CA ASP A 12 -16.36 -3.60 8.52
C ASP A 12 -15.06 -4.29 8.06
N LEU A 13 -14.89 -5.53 8.51
CA LEU A 13 -13.71 -6.34 8.22
C LEU A 13 -13.62 -6.73 6.74
N GLU A 14 -14.76 -6.88 6.07
CA GLU A 14 -14.81 -7.16 4.63
C GLU A 14 -14.29 -5.95 3.85
N HIS A 15 -14.74 -4.75 4.20
CA HIS A 15 -14.23 -3.51 3.59
C HIS A 15 -12.72 -3.31 3.84
N LEU A 16 -12.24 -3.61 5.06
CA LEU A 16 -10.81 -3.52 5.39
C LEU A 16 -9.97 -4.51 4.56
N ASN A 17 -10.47 -5.73 4.35
CA ASN A 17 -9.81 -6.73 3.53
C ASN A 17 -9.78 -6.33 2.04
N ASP A 18 -10.87 -5.76 1.53
CA ASP A 18 -10.96 -5.21 0.17
C ASP A 18 -9.95 -4.09 -0.07
N VAL A 19 -9.86 -3.13 0.86
CA VAL A 19 -8.88 -2.04 0.79
C VAL A 19 -7.47 -2.60 0.82
N THR A 20 -7.18 -3.55 1.71
CA THR A 20 -5.86 -4.20 1.80
C THR A 20 -5.47 -4.89 0.49
N THR A 21 -6.41 -5.58 -0.16
CA THR A 21 -6.20 -6.24 -1.45
C THR A 21 -5.90 -5.23 -2.56
N ARG A 22 -6.67 -4.14 -2.63
CA ARG A 22 -6.46 -3.06 -3.61
C ARG A 22 -5.12 -2.37 -3.44
N LEU A 23 -4.69 -2.12 -2.19
CA LEU A 23 -3.37 -1.56 -1.90
C LEU A 23 -2.26 -2.51 -2.36
N GLY A 24 -2.42 -3.82 -2.19
CA GLY A 24 -1.48 -4.83 -2.72
C GLY A 24 -1.36 -4.77 -4.24
N GLY A 25 -2.48 -4.69 -4.95
CA GLY A 25 -2.50 -4.53 -6.40
C GLY A 25 -1.81 -3.23 -6.86
N LEU A 26 -2.04 -2.12 -6.15
CA LEU A 26 -1.40 -0.84 -6.44
C LEU A 26 0.13 -0.89 -6.26
N VAL A 27 0.61 -1.52 -5.18
CA VAL A 27 2.06 -1.70 -4.93
C VAL A 27 2.72 -2.47 -6.08
N GLY A 28 2.09 -3.57 -6.53
CA GLY A 28 2.58 -4.34 -7.68
C GLY A 28 2.59 -3.53 -8.97
N PHE A 29 1.48 -2.85 -9.28
CA PHE A 29 1.37 -2.00 -10.47
C PHE A 29 2.44 -0.89 -10.51
N ILE A 30 2.72 -0.24 -9.38
CA ILE A 30 3.77 0.78 -9.30
C ILE A 30 5.14 0.17 -9.56
N ALA A 31 5.45 -0.99 -8.97
CA ALA A 31 6.73 -1.67 -9.16
C ALA A 31 6.98 -2.04 -10.63
N ASP A 32 5.99 -2.66 -11.28
CA ASP A 32 6.08 -3.06 -12.68
C ASP A 32 6.22 -1.85 -13.62
N SER A 33 5.50 -0.77 -13.32
CA SER A 33 5.55 0.48 -14.08
C SER A 33 6.94 1.13 -13.99
N LEU A 34 7.53 1.18 -12.79
CA LEU A 34 8.87 1.72 -12.57
C LEU A 34 9.92 0.92 -13.32
N ALA A 35 9.92 -0.41 -13.18
CA ALA A 35 10.86 -1.28 -13.90
C ALA A 35 10.72 -1.13 -15.43
N GLY A 36 9.49 -1.01 -15.93
CA GLY A 36 9.22 -0.77 -17.34
C GLY A 36 9.72 0.59 -17.83
N LEU A 37 9.62 1.65 -17.01
CA LEU A 37 10.14 2.97 -17.35
C LEU A 37 11.67 2.99 -17.34
N ASP A 38 12.30 2.38 -16.33
CA ASP A 38 13.76 2.26 -16.23
C ASP A 38 14.35 1.58 -17.46
N SER A 39 13.74 0.48 -17.91
CA SER A 39 14.20 -0.22 -19.11
C SER A 39 14.15 0.65 -20.36
N ARG A 40 13.05 1.41 -20.55
CA ARG A 40 12.88 2.30 -21.72
C ARG A 40 13.84 3.48 -21.67
N ILE A 41 14.07 4.05 -20.50
CA ILE A 41 15.01 5.14 -20.30
C ILE A 41 16.45 4.66 -20.55
N ALA A 42 16.83 3.51 -20.01
CA ALA A 42 18.14 2.91 -20.28
C ALA A 42 18.36 2.68 -21.78
N ALA A 43 17.33 2.21 -22.51
CA ALA A 43 17.41 2.07 -23.97
C ALA A 43 17.58 3.42 -24.69
N ALA A 44 16.84 4.46 -24.30
CA ALA A 44 16.95 5.79 -24.89
C ALA A 44 18.34 6.40 -24.69
N HIS A 45 18.95 6.20 -23.52
CA HIS A 45 20.29 6.70 -23.18
C HIS A 45 21.44 6.00 -23.94
N GLN A 46 21.17 4.92 -24.70
CA GLN A 46 22.20 4.30 -25.54
C GLN A 46 22.63 5.20 -26.70
N SER A 47 21.73 6.04 -27.21
CA SER A 47 21.99 6.97 -28.32
C SER A 47 21.78 8.44 -27.96
N TRP A 48 21.23 8.73 -26.78
CA TRP A 48 21.00 10.07 -26.30
C TRP A 48 22.10 10.47 -25.30
N SER A 49 22.87 11.49 -25.65
CA SER A 49 23.99 11.98 -24.84
C SER A 49 24.05 13.51 -24.78
N GLY A 50 24.89 14.04 -23.89
CA GLY A 50 25.12 15.46 -23.69
C GLY A 50 24.30 16.03 -22.52
N GLN A 51 24.41 17.34 -22.30
CA GLN A 51 23.92 18.00 -21.10
C GLN A 51 22.43 17.74 -20.79
N ALA A 52 21.58 17.63 -21.82
CA ALA A 52 20.18 17.31 -21.65
C ALA A 52 19.95 15.87 -21.16
N ALA A 53 20.76 14.92 -21.64
CA ALA A 53 20.72 13.53 -21.16
C ALA A 53 21.17 13.48 -19.69
N ASP A 54 22.24 14.19 -19.32
CA ASP A 54 22.72 14.22 -17.93
C ASP A 54 21.68 14.81 -16.96
N ALA A 55 21.03 15.90 -17.37
CA ALA A 55 19.94 16.53 -16.60
C ALA A 55 18.75 15.58 -16.43
N HIS A 56 18.35 14.90 -17.51
CA HIS A 56 17.30 13.89 -17.44
C HIS A 56 17.69 12.71 -16.55
N ALA A 57 18.91 12.17 -16.66
CA ALA A 57 19.37 11.05 -15.83
C ALA A 57 19.36 11.40 -14.33
N THR A 58 19.69 12.64 -14.00
CA THR A 58 19.58 13.16 -12.62
C THR A 58 18.13 13.22 -12.16
N ALA A 59 17.27 13.89 -12.93
CA ALA A 59 15.85 13.99 -12.60
C ALA A 59 15.17 12.62 -12.50
N HIS A 60 15.53 11.68 -13.38
CA HIS A 60 15.01 10.32 -13.35
C HIS A 60 15.40 9.56 -12.09
N ARG A 61 16.64 9.69 -11.61
CA ARG A 61 17.08 9.08 -10.34
C ARG A 61 16.31 9.62 -9.16
N GLU A 62 16.17 10.95 -9.08
CA GLU A 62 15.42 11.61 -8.00
C GLU A 62 13.94 11.18 -8.00
N TRP A 63 13.32 11.16 -9.17
CA TRP A 63 11.95 10.70 -9.33
C TRP A 63 11.78 9.22 -8.95
N SER A 64 12.69 8.35 -9.40
CA SER A 64 12.63 6.90 -9.13
C SER A 64 12.78 6.60 -7.65
N GLN A 65 13.63 7.36 -6.95
CA GLN A 65 13.74 7.28 -5.49
C GLN A 65 12.42 7.67 -4.83
N ALA A 66 11.86 8.83 -5.15
CA ALA A 66 10.60 9.29 -4.56
C ALA A 66 9.42 8.32 -4.84
N ALA A 67 9.37 7.74 -6.04
CA ALA A 67 8.36 6.75 -6.40
C ALA A 67 8.53 5.44 -5.60
N THR A 68 9.77 5.04 -5.32
CA THR A 68 10.07 3.88 -4.47
C THR A 68 9.62 4.14 -3.03
N GLU A 69 9.92 5.31 -2.47
CA GLU A 69 9.50 5.71 -1.13
C GLU A 69 7.97 5.72 -1.01
N ALA A 70 7.26 6.26 -2.02
CA ALA A 70 5.80 6.24 -2.05
C ALA A 70 5.23 4.81 -2.06
N ARG A 71 5.81 3.92 -2.88
CA ARG A 71 5.40 2.50 -2.95
C ARG A 71 5.59 1.80 -1.60
N GLU A 72 6.71 2.02 -0.93
CA GLU A 72 7.01 1.45 0.39
C GLU A 72 6.07 1.97 1.48
N GLY A 73 5.71 3.25 1.43
CA GLY A 73 4.70 3.83 2.31
C GLY A 73 3.33 3.16 2.14
N ILE A 74 2.90 2.96 0.88
CA ILE A 74 1.64 2.27 0.57
C ILE A 74 1.68 0.81 1.07
N ASP A 75 2.79 0.11 0.89
CA ASP A 75 2.94 -1.27 1.38
C ASP A 75 2.92 -1.36 2.91
N THR A 76 3.52 -0.37 3.58
CA THR A 76 3.45 -0.23 5.04
C THR A 76 2.01 -0.04 5.51
N MET A 77 1.23 0.82 4.84
CA MET A 77 -0.20 1.01 5.13
C MET A 77 -0.99 -0.28 4.92
N ARG A 78 -0.70 -1.03 3.85
CA ARG A 78 -1.31 -2.34 3.58
C ARG A 78 -1.01 -3.35 4.69
N ALA A 79 0.24 -3.43 5.14
CA ALA A 79 0.64 -4.34 6.21
C ALA A 79 -0.05 -4.00 7.55
N ALA A 80 -0.18 -2.70 7.86
CA ALA A 80 -0.90 -2.23 9.04
C ALA A 80 -2.40 -2.60 8.98
N ALA A 81 -3.04 -2.41 7.82
CA ALA A 81 -4.44 -2.80 7.61
C ALA A 81 -4.66 -4.31 7.77
N ALA A 82 -3.77 -5.14 7.21
CA ALA A 82 -3.81 -6.60 7.39
C ALA A 82 -3.67 -7.00 8.86
N THR A 83 -2.76 -6.35 9.59
CA THR A 83 -2.55 -6.60 11.03
C THR A 83 -3.80 -6.25 11.84
N ALA A 84 -4.42 -5.10 11.55
CA ALA A 84 -5.65 -4.67 12.21
C ALA A 84 -6.81 -5.65 11.94
N HIS A 85 -6.95 -6.12 10.70
CA HIS A 85 -7.97 -7.10 10.33
C HIS A 85 -7.85 -8.39 11.16
N THR A 86 -6.64 -8.95 11.27
CA THR A 86 -6.37 -10.15 12.08
C THR A 86 -6.74 -9.90 13.55
N ALA A 87 -6.26 -8.80 14.14
CA ALA A 87 -6.53 -8.49 15.54
C ALA A 87 -8.04 -8.36 15.84
N TYR A 88 -8.80 -7.72 14.96
CA TYR A 88 -10.26 -7.59 15.13
C TYR A 88 -10.99 -8.93 14.94
N THR A 89 -10.55 -9.75 14.00
CA THR A 89 -11.13 -11.09 13.76
C THR A 89 -10.91 -11.99 14.98
N ASP A 90 -9.72 -11.97 15.57
CA ASP A 90 -9.37 -12.74 16.76
C ASP A 90 -10.18 -12.29 17.99
N ALA A 91 -10.36 -10.98 18.16
CA ALA A 91 -11.16 -10.41 19.24
C ALA A 91 -12.63 -10.81 19.13
N LEU A 92 -13.22 -10.78 17.93
CA LEU A 92 -14.59 -11.24 17.69
C LEU A 92 -14.73 -12.74 17.98
N THR A 93 -13.80 -13.56 17.51
CA THR A 93 -13.81 -15.01 17.74
C THR A 93 -13.72 -15.35 19.22
N THR A 94 -12.84 -14.65 19.95
CA THR A 94 -12.66 -14.82 21.39
C THR A 94 -13.92 -14.42 22.16
N ASN A 95 -14.52 -13.27 21.84
CA ASN A 95 -15.74 -12.79 22.48
C ASN A 95 -16.94 -13.71 22.21
N LEU A 96 -17.09 -14.22 20.98
CA LEU A 96 -18.12 -15.21 20.65
C LEU A 96 -17.92 -16.53 21.41
N GLY A 97 -16.67 -16.99 21.57
CA GLY A 97 -16.35 -18.15 22.39
C GLY A 97 -16.55 -17.94 23.90
N ILE A 98 -16.60 -16.69 24.37
CA ILE A 98 -16.90 -16.31 25.76
C ILE A 98 -18.40 -16.16 26.02
N LEU A 99 -19.15 -15.65 25.06
CA LEU A 99 -20.59 -15.37 25.17
C LEU A 99 -21.48 -16.53 24.68
N GLY A 100 -20.93 -17.49 23.93
CA GLY A 100 -21.61 -18.69 23.46
C GLY A 100 -21.53 -19.89 24.43
N ARG A 101 -21.10 -19.66 25.66
CA ARG A 101 -21.10 -20.61 26.80
C ARG A 101 -22.01 -20.08 27.90
#